data_AF-A0A3B0ST66-F1
#
_entry.id   AF-A0A3B0ST66-F1
#
_cell.length_a   1.000
_cell.length_b   1.000
_cell.length_c   1.000
_cell.angle_alpha   90.00
_cell.angle_beta   90.00
_cell.angle_gamma   90.00
#
_symmetry.space_group_name_H-M   'P 1'
#
loop_
_entity.id
_entity.type
_entity.pdbx_description
1 polymer ?
#
loop_
_entity_poly.entity_id
_entity_poly.type
_entity_poly.pdbx_seq_one_letter_code
_entity_poly.pdbx_strand_id
1 'polypeptide(L)'
;AFVTEYFAPALAVVTLPSPDIPTYMASATAFANDVLDGSLGANVIVHPKTEKAHPDAYRDMIAGLCYGGIGVNVWSAFVYLSSKAPWGAYPGNSPSAVGSGIGVVHNALMFSKPQKTVARGPFAPSHRTLGKGEFHLAPKPVWFVTNRQMNIAAEHFVDFVASGKTTDMMKVVASALRG
;
A
#
# COMPACT_ATOMS: atom_id res chain seq x y z
N ALA A 1 12.18 -10.52 -17.06
CA ALA A 1 12.00 -9.26 -16.30
C ALA A 1 11.24 -9.46 -14.99
N PHE A 2 10.20 -10.30 -14.96
CA PHE A 2 9.29 -10.40 -13.80
C PHE A 2 9.74 -11.34 -12.66
N VAL A 3 10.76 -12.16 -12.90
CA VAL A 3 11.24 -13.21 -11.98
C VAL A 3 12.69 -13.01 -11.54
N THR A 4 13.18 -11.78 -11.61
CA THR A 4 14.54 -11.43 -11.23
C THR A 4 14.49 -10.13 -10.47
N GLU A 5 14.87 -10.17 -9.20
CA GLU A 5 14.94 -8.98 -8.36
C GLU A 5 16.22 -8.19 -8.66
N TYR A 6 16.05 -6.92 -9.01
CA TYR A 6 17.16 -5.98 -9.17
C TYR A 6 17.19 -5.05 -7.96
N PHE A 7 18.20 -5.20 -7.10
CA PHE A 7 18.48 -4.27 -6.00
C PHE A 7 19.11 -2.97 -6.53
N ALA A 8 18.38 -2.29 -7.42
CA ALA A 8 18.77 -1.06 -8.09
C ALA A 8 17.51 -0.27 -8.51
N PRO A 9 17.63 1.00 -8.91
CA PRO A 9 16.50 1.78 -9.46
C PRO A 9 16.00 1.24 -10.81
N ALA A 10 15.26 0.14 -10.80
CA ALA A 10 14.70 -0.53 -11.97
C ALA A 10 13.19 -0.70 -11.86
N LEU A 11 12.47 -0.57 -12.97
CA LEU A 11 11.03 -0.79 -13.06
C LEU A 11 10.69 -1.47 -14.39
N ALA A 12 9.99 -2.61 -14.31
CA ALA A 12 9.36 -3.24 -15.47
C ALA A 12 7.89 -2.82 -15.55
N VAL A 13 7.39 -2.56 -16.76
CA VAL A 13 5.99 -2.19 -17.01
C VAL A 13 5.41 -3.15 -18.04
N VAL A 14 4.21 -3.65 -17.77
CA VAL A 14 3.45 -4.53 -18.65
C VAL A 14 1.99 -4.07 -18.68
N THR A 15 1.34 -4.24 -19.84
CA THR A 15 -0.08 -4.02 -20.01
C THR A 15 -0.76 -5.36 -20.26
N LEU A 16 -1.73 -5.71 -19.43
CA LEU A 16 -2.48 -6.94 -19.56
C LEU A 16 -3.74 -6.66 -20.40
N PRO A 17 -3.94 -7.35 -21.54
CA PRO A 17 -5.17 -7.20 -22.32
C PRO A 17 -6.34 -7.80 -21.52
N SER A 18 -7.47 -7.09 -21.51
CA SER A 18 -8.70 -7.56 -20.87
C SER A 18 -9.92 -6.95 -21.56
N PRO A 19 -11.03 -7.70 -21.74
CA PRO A 19 -12.26 -7.18 -22.34
C PRO A 19 -13.01 -6.20 -21.43
N ASP A 20 -12.86 -6.33 -20.11
CA ASP A 20 -13.56 -5.50 -19.11
C ASP A 20 -12.77 -5.38 -17.79
N ILE A 21 -13.29 -4.56 -16.87
CA ILE A 21 -12.65 -4.26 -15.58
C ILE A 21 -12.64 -5.47 -14.63
N PRO A 22 -13.74 -6.21 -14.40
CA PRO A 22 -13.70 -7.42 -13.58
C PRO A 22 -12.68 -8.45 -14.06
N THR A 23 -12.64 -8.71 -15.37
CA THR A 23 -11.67 -9.63 -15.98
C THR A 23 -10.26 -9.11 -15.80
N TYR A 24 -10.05 -7.79 -15.92
CA TYR A 24 -8.73 -7.18 -15.71
C TYR A 24 -8.26 -7.38 -14.27
N MET A 25 -9.13 -7.15 -13.28
CA MET A 25 -8.80 -7.35 -11.86
C MET A 25 -8.41 -8.81 -11.59
N ALA A 26 -9.18 -9.77 -12.10
CA ALA A 26 -8.87 -11.20 -11.96
C ALA A 26 -7.54 -11.59 -12.64
N SER A 27 -7.33 -11.17 -13.90
CA SER A 27 -6.10 -11.44 -14.64
C SER A 27 -4.88 -10.77 -14.02
N ALA A 28 -5.02 -9.55 -13.49
CA ALA A 28 -3.94 -8.85 -12.79
C ALA A 28 -3.58 -9.55 -11.48
N THR A 29 -4.56 -10.04 -10.71
CA THR A 29 -4.30 -10.84 -9.51
C THR A 29 -3.56 -12.14 -9.85
N ALA A 30 -4.02 -12.88 -10.86
CA ALA A 30 -3.35 -14.11 -11.30
C ALA A 30 -1.93 -13.83 -11.79
N PHE A 31 -1.74 -12.81 -12.62
CA PHE A 31 -0.41 -12.40 -13.08
C PHE A 31 0.52 -12.04 -11.91
N ALA A 32 0.02 -11.29 -10.93
CA ALA A 32 0.80 -10.93 -9.75
C ALA A 32 1.21 -12.18 -8.94
N ASN A 33 0.28 -13.09 -8.68
CA ASN A 33 0.53 -14.27 -7.87
C ASN A 33 1.39 -15.34 -8.58
N ASP A 34 1.17 -15.53 -9.89
CA ASP A 34 1.68 -16.71 -10.61
C ASP A 34 2.91 -16.41 -11.46
N VAL A 35 3.19 -15.12 -11.75
CA VAL A 35 4.27 -14.71 -12.65
C VAL A 35 5.32 -13.81 -11.98
N LEU A 36 4.92 -12.94 -11.05
CA LEU A 36 5.87 -12.07 -10.36
C LEU A 36 6.60 -12.83 -9.25
N ASP A 37 7.91 -12.65 -9.16
CA ASP A 37 8.67 -13.16 -8.02
C ASP A 37 8.49 -12.25 -6.79
N GLY A 38 8.44 -12.87 -5.61
CA GLY A 38 8.22 -12.21 -4.33
C GLY A 38 6.75 -11.93 -3.97
N SER A 39 6.48 -11.87 -2.66
CA SER A 39 5.16 -11.71 -2.05
C SER A 39 5.14 -10.75 -0.86
N LEU A 40 6.17 -9.91 -0.71
CA LEU A 40 6.30 -8.99 0.44
C LEU A 40 5.22 -7.90 0.41
N GLY A 41 5.11 -7.18 -0.71
CA GLY A 41 4.20 -6.05 -0.80
C GLY A 41 3.64 -5.81 -2.20
N ALA A 42 2.37 -5.44 -2.28
CA ALA A 42 1.68 -5.07 -3.52
C ALA A 42 1.01 -3.70 -3.39
N ASN A 43 1.04 -2.92 -4.47
CA ASN A 43 0.31 -1.66 -4.57
C ASN A 43 -0.83 -1.80 -5.56
N VAL A 44 -2.04 -1.47 -5.13
CA VAL A 44 -3.24 -1.40 -5.97
C VAL A 44 -3.64 0.06 -6.09
N ILE A 45 -3.63 0.58 -7.32
CA ILE A 45 -4.08 1.93 -7.62
C ILE A 45 -5.43 1.82 -8.34
N VAL A 46 -6.49 2.30 -7.69
CA VAL A 46 -7.87 2.16 -8.18
C VAL A 46 -8.66 3.44 -7.97
N HIS A 47 -9.35 3.91 -9.01
CA HIS A 47 -10.20 5.09 -8.90
C HIS A 47 -11.49 4.74 -8.12
N PRO A 48 -12.01 5.62 -7.23
CA PRO A 48 -13.18 5.34 -6.39
C PRO A 48 -14.45 5.01 -7.16
N LYS A 49 -14.63 5.64 -8.34
CA LYS A 49 -15.74 5.31 -9.24
C LYS A 49 -15.67 3.86 -9.74
N THR A 50 -14.47 3.39 -10.09
CA THR A 50 -14.24 2.02 -10.57
C THR A 50 -14.53 1.02 -9.46
N GLU A 51 -14.03 1.28 -8.26
CA GLU A 51 -14.32 0.45 -7.08
C GLU A 51 -15.83 0.37 -6.80
N LYS A 52 -16.54 1.51 -6.78
CA LYS A 52 -17.98 1.55 -6.54
C LYS A 52 -18.79 0.85 -7.64
N ALA A 53 -18.32 0.88 -8.88
CA ALA A 53 -18.96 0.22 -10.01
C ALA A 53 -18.74 -1.30 -10.01
N HIS A 54 -17.65 -1.79 -9.42
CA HIS A 54 -17.26 -3.20 -9.42
C HIS A 54 -16.84 -3.68 -8.01
N PRO A 55 -17.72 -3.60 -7.00
CA PRO A 55 -17.35 -3.85 -5.60
C PRO A 55 -16.92 -5.30 -5.36
N ASP A 56 -17.56 -6.27 -6.01
CA ASP A 56 -17.21 -7.69 -5.86
C ASP A 56 -15.86 -8.01 -6.48
N ALA A 57 -15.63 -7.64 -7.74
CA ALA A 57 -14.35 -7.85 -8.40
C ALA A 57 -13.19 -7.18 -7.65
N TYR A 58 -13.42 -5.98 -7.10
CA TYR A 58 -12.43 -5.31 -6.26
C TYR A 58 -12.14 -6.09 -4.96
N ARG A 59 -13.18 -6.53 -4.25
CA ARG A 59 -13.05 -7.33 -3.03
C ARG A 59 -12.30 -8.63 -3.30
N ASP A 60 -12.65 -9.31 -4.39
CA ASP A 60 -12.04 -10.57 -4.80
C ASP A 60 -10.56 -10.38 -5.18
N MET A 61 -10.22 -9.28 -5.87
CA MET A 61 -8.83 -8.92 -6.18
C MET A 61 -7.99 -8.73 -4.89
N ILE A 62 -8.48 -7.94 -3.93
CA ILE A 62 -7.76 -7.70 -2.67
C ILE A 62 -7.64 -8.98 -1.82
N ALA A 63 -8.71 -9.78 -1.77
CA ALA A 63 -8.72 -11.06 -1.07
C ALA A 63 -7.77 -12.08 -1.74
N GLY A 64 -7.73 -12.12 -3.07
CA GLY A 64 -6.96 -13.06 -3.87
C GLY A 64 -5.48 -12.73 -4.03
N LEU A 65 -5.06 -11.48 -3.84
CA LEU A 65 -3.63 -11.11 -3.89
C LEU A 65 -2.85 -11.78 -2.75
N CYS A 66 -1.93 -12.69 -3.09
CA CYS A 66 -1.10 -13.42 -2.13
C CYS A 66 0.15 -12.61 -1.73
N TYR A 67 -0.07 -11.41 -1.20
CA TYR A 67 0.97 -10.51 -0.68
C TYR A 67 0.71 -10.17 0.78
N GLY A 68 1.76 -10.11 1.60
CA GLY A 68 1.59 -9.87 3.03
C GLY A 68 1.34 -8.40 3.38
N GLY A 69 1.81 -7.43 2.59
CA GLY A 69 1.48 -6.01 2.72
C GLY A 69 0.82 -5.43 1.47
N ILE A 70 -0.46 -5.07 1.54
CA ILE A 70 -1.18 -4.46 0.40
C ILE A 70 -1.46 -2.99 0.69
N GLY A 71 -1.00 -2.11 -0.19
CA GLY A 71 -1.35 -0.69 -0.20
C GLY A 71 -2.37 -0.38 -1.28
N VAL A 72 -3.58 0.03 -0.91
CA VAL A 72 -4.61 0.50 -1.85
C VAL A 72 -4.61 2.03 -1.87
N ASN A 73 -4.22 2.62 -3.01
CA ASN A 73 -4.04 4.08 -3.15
C ASN A 73 -3.08 4.70 -2.11
N VAL A 74 -2.24 3.87 -1.51
CA VAL A 74 -1.19 4.23 -0.56
C VAL A 74 0.01 3.34 -0.85
N TRP A 75 1.21 3.86 -0.60
CA TRP A 75 2.42 3.07 -0.73
C TRP A 75 2.38 1.87 0.24
N SER A 76 2.60 0.67 -0.27
CA SER A 76 2.52 -0.58 0.50
C SER A 76 3.47 -0.61 1.69
N ALA A 77 4.65 0.03 1.62
CA ALA A 77 5.55 0.13 2.76
C ALA A 77 4.97 0.95 3.93
N PHE A 78 3.88 1.69 3.74
CA PHE A 78 3.15 2.29 4.85
C PHE A 78 2.59 1.23 5.81
N VAL A 79 2.34 0.00 5.33
CA VAL A 79 2.02 -1.14 6.19
C VAL A 79 3.16 -1.44 7.15
N TYR A 80 4.41 -1.44 6.68
CA TYR A 80 5.59 -1.65 7.53
C TYR A 80 5.71 -0.58 8.62
N LEU A 81 5.31 0.67 8.34
CA LEU A 81 5.33 1.75 9.33
C LEU A 81 4.29 1.56 10.46
N SER A 82 3.36 0.61 10.33
CA SER A 82 2.34 0.33 11.35
C SER A 82 2.76 -0.83 12.25
N SER A 83 3.34 -0.54 13.41
CA SER A 83 3.76 -1.55 14.39
C SER A 83 2.61 -2.43 14.92
N LYS A 84 1.36 -1.97 14.79
CA LYS A 84 0.17 -2.74 15.18
C LYS A 84 -0.13 -3.88 14.21
N ALA A 85 0.18 -3.70 12.93
CA ALA A 85 -0.18 -4.66 11.89
C ALA A 85 1.05 -5.49 11.49
N PRO A 86 0.88 -6.76 11.13
CA PRO A 86 1.98 -7.61 10.68
C PRO A 86 2.54 -7.14 9.33
N TRP A 87 3.85 -7.27 9.16
CA TRP A 87 4.56 -7.13 7.88
C TRP A 87 5.43 -8.34 7.62
N GLY A 88 5.29 -8.97 6.46
CA GLY A 88 6.04 -10.14 6.04
C GLY A 88 5.52 -10.67 4.71
N ALA A 89 6.08 -11.77 4.22
CA ALA A 89 5.56 -12.46 3.04
C ALA A 89 4.16 -13.03 3.31
N TYR A 90 3.38 -13.22 2.25
CA TYR A 90 2.17 -14.03 2.35
C TYR A 90 2.52 -15.46 2.76
N PRO A 91 1.74 -16.13 3.65
CA PRO A 91 2.07 -17.47 4.12
C PRO A 91 2.17 -18.50 2.98
N GLY A 92 3.25 -19.30 2.98
CA GLY A 92 3.46 -20.37 2.01
C GLY A 92 4.92 -20.76 1.76
N ASN A 93 5.85 -19.86 2.07
CA ASN A 93 7.29 -20.11 1.88
C ASN A 93 7.85 -21.17 2.84
N SER A 94 8.90 -21.86 2.41
CA SER A 94 9.61 -22.89 3.19
C SER A 94 11.09 -22.51 3.37
N PRO A 95 11.81 -23.11 4.34
CA PRO A 95 13.24 -22.81 4.53
C PRO A 95 14.12 -23.07 3.31
N SER A 96 13.72 -23.98 2.41
CA SER A 96 14.41 -24.24 1.14
C SER A 96 14.01 -23.29 0.02
N ALA A 97 12.92 -22.55 0.18
CA ALA A 97 12.38 -21.58 -0.77
C ALA A 97 11.80 -20.38 0.00
N VAL A 98 12.71 -19.60 0.62
CA VAL A 98 12.34 -18.52 1.55
C VAL A 98 11.60 -17.37 0.84
N GLY A 99 11.94 -17.08 -0.41
CA GLY A 99 11.36 -15.98 -1.18
C GLY A 99 11.42 -14.66 -0.40
N SER A 100 10.26 -14.03 -0.21
CA SER A 100 10.10 -12.79 0.56
C SER A 100 10.16 -12.97 2.09
N GLY A 101 10.39 -14.18 2.62
CA GLY A 101 10.53 -14.45 4.05
C GLY A 101 9.58 -15.53 4.58
N ILE A 102 9.85 -16.00 5.81
CA ILE A 102 9.06 -16.99 6.55
C ILE A 102 8.78 -16.41 7.94
N GLY A 103 7.67 -15.69 8.07
CA GLY A 103 7.28 -15.02 9.31
C GLY A 103 6.90 -13.56 9.08
N VAL A 104 6.66 -12.86 10.19
CA VAL A 104 6.27 -11.45 10.19
C VAL A 104 7.06 -10.70 11.26
N VAL A 105 7.36 -9.44 10.96
CA VAL A 105 7.69 -8.44 11.98
C VAL A 105 6.43 -7.66 12.35
N HIS A 106 6.50 -6.87 13.43
CA HIS A 106 5.36 -6.15 14.01
C HIS A 106 4.30 -7.11 14.60
N ASN A 107 3.00 -6.92 14.31
CA ASN A 107 1.90 -7.70 14.91
C ASN A 107 1.67 -7.46 16.42
N ALA A 108 1.66 -6.20 16.88
CA ALA A 108 1.40 -5.89 18.29
C ALA A 108 0.02 -6.36 18.81
N LEU A 109 -0.92 -6.67 17.90
CA LEU A 109 -2.23 -7.24 18.23
C LEU A 109 -2.21 -8.77 18.37
N MET A 110 -1.05 -9.41 18.19
CA MET A 110 -0.83 -10.84 18.43
C MET A 110 -1.77 -11.76 17.65
N PHE A 111 -2.09 -11.40 16.39
CA PHE A 111 -2.83 -12.30 15.51
C PHE A 111 -2.03 -13.58 15.30
N SER A 112 -2.69 -14.73 15.45
CA SER A 112 -2.01 -16.03 15.47
C SER A 112 -1.55 -16.51 14.09
N LYS A 113 -2.33 -16.21 13.05
CA LYS A 113 -2.08 -16.64 11.66
C LYS A 113 -2.42 -15.52 10.66
N PRO A 114 -1.75 -14.37 10.73
CA PRO A 114 -2.02 -13.29 9.78
C PRO A 114 -1.60 -13.72 8.38
N GLN A 115 -2.46 -13.47 7.40
CA GLN A 115 -2.15 -13.69 5.99
C GLN A 115 -1.59 -12.44 5.33
N LYS A 116 -2.18 -11.28 5.65
CA LYS A 116 -1.85 -9.99 5.05
C LYS A 116 -2.37 -8.83 5.91
N THR A 117 -1.80 -7.66 5.68
CA THR A 117 -2.33 -6.38 6.11
C THR A 117 -2.69 -5.55 4.88
N VAL A 118 -3.87 -4.90 4.91
CA VAL A 118 -4.31 -3.99 3.84
C VAL A 118 -4.38 -2.57 4.41
N ALA A 119 -3.53 -1.68 3.91
CA ALA A 119 -3.61 -0.24 4.17
C ALA A 119 -4.34 0.46 3.02
N ARG A 120 -5.17 1.44 3.34
CA ARG A 120 -5.93 2.20 2.35
C ARG A 120 -5.71 3.70 2.51
N GLY A 121 -5.40 4.37 1.41
CA GLY A 121 -5.28 5.81 1.31
C GLY A 121 -6.25 6.42 0.29
N PRO A 122 -6.29 7.77 0.20
CA PRO A 122 -7.06 8.47 -0.81
C PRO A 122 -6.43 8.32 -2.20
N PHE A 123 -7.23 8.22 -3.27
CA PHE A 123 -6.70 8.14 -4.64
C PHE A 123 -5.96 9.41 -5.07
N ALA A 124 -6.39 10.58 -4.58
CA ALA A 124 -5.84 11.88 -4.93
C ALA A 124 -5.80 12.81 -3.69
N PRO A 125 -4.92 13.84 -3.69
CA PRO A 125 -4.88 14.79 -2.59
C PRO A 125 -6.11 15.72 -2.62
N SER A 126 -6.46 16.28 -1.47
CA SER A 126 -7.42 17.38 -1.39
C SER A 126 -6.93 18.56 -2.27
N HIS A 127 -7.77 19.26 -3.04
CA HIS A 127 -9.22 19.19 -3.24
C HIS A 127 -9.63 18.45 -4.54
N ARG A 128 -8.70 17.74 -5.20
CA ARG A 128 -8.95 17.06 -6.50
C ARG A 128 -9.96 15.90 -6.39
N THR A 129 -10.32 15.53 -5.17
CA THR A 129 -11.33 14.52 -4.81
C THR A 129 -12.73 15.12 -4.61
N LEU A 130 -12.87 16.44 -4.45
CA LEU A 130 -14.18 17.10 -4.34
C LEU A 130 -15.01 16.82 -5.61
N GLY A 131 -16.22 16.29 -5.43
CA GLY A 131 -17.11 15.90 -6.53
C GLY A 131 -16.80 14.56 -7.21
N LYS A 132 -15.75 13.83 -6.80
CA LYS A 132 -15.40 12.50 -7.34
C LYS A 132 -15.78 11.32 -6.42
N GLY A 133 -16.55 11.59 -5.37
CA GLY A 133 -17.10 10.56 -4.48
C GLY A 133 -16.15 10.11 -3.36
N GLU A 134 -15.06 10.86 -3.14
CA GLU A 134 -14.15 10.74 -2.00
C GLU A 134 -14.14 12.09 -1.24
N PHE A 135 -14.43 12.07 0.05
CA PHE A 135 -14.27 13.25 0.91
C PHE A 135 -13.06 13.01 1.82
N HIS A 136 -11.93 13.63 1.48
CA HIS A 136 -10.73 13.57 2.29
C HIS A 136 -10.23 15.00 2.53
N LEU A 137 -10.39 15.47 3.77
CA LEU A 137 -9.85 16.74 4.27
C LEU A 137 -8.37 16.63 4.68
N ALA A 138 -7.73 15.49 4.40
CA ALA A 138 -6.39 15.23 4.85
C ALA A 138 -5.38 16.10 4.07
N PRO A 139 -4.35 16.63 4.76
CA PRO A 139 -3.22 17.23 4.08
C PRO A 139 -2.61 16.26 3.06
N LYS A 140 -1.89 16.80 2.08
CA LYS A 140 -1.28 15.98 1.02
C LYS A 140 -0.39 14.92 1.65
N PRO A 141 -0.65 13.62 1.43
CA PRO A 141 0.09 12.60 2.15
C PRO A 141 1.58 12.59 1.79
N VAL A 142 2.42 12.14 2.72
CA VAL A 142 3.88 12.15 2.55
C VAL A 142 4.38 11.22 1.44
N TRP A 143 3.61 10.18 1.08
CA TRP A 143 3.97 9.26 -0.01
C TRP A 143 3.61 9.78 -1.41
N PHE A 144 3.03 10.98 -1.53
CA PHE A 144 2.81 11.59 -2.83
C PHE A 144 4.10 12.24 -3.30
N VAL A 145 4.65 11.78 -4.44
CA VAL A 145 5.89 12.31 -5.06
C VAL A 145 5.82 13.83 -5.30
N THR A 146 4.61 14.38 -5.43
CA THR A 146 4.42 15.82 -5.63
C THR A 146 4.47 16.64 -4.35
N ASN A 147 4.53 16.03 -3.16
CA ASN A 147 4.52 16.73 -1.86
C ASN A 147 5.86 17.45 -1.64
N ARG A 148 5.86 18.79 -1.78
CA ARG A 148 7.08 19.60 -1.68
C ARG A 148 7.61 19.71 -0.25
N GLN A 149 6.81 19.34 0.74
CA GLN A 149 7.13 19.41 2.17
C GLN A 149 7.34 18.03 2.78
N MET A 150 7.49 16.98 1.96
CA MET A 150 7.61 15.59 2.41
C MET A 150 8.73 15.39 3.45
N ASN A 151 9.90 15.99 3.23
CA ASN A 151 11.03 15.90 4.15
C ASN A 151 10.73 16.55 5.52
N ILE A 152 10.16 17.75 5.51
CA ILE A 152 9.82 18.49 6.73
C ILE A 152 8.68 17.79 7.49
N ALA A 153 7.67 17.29 6.77
CA ALA A 153 6.59 16.53 7.36
C ALA A 153 7.08 15.21 7.98
N ALA A 154 8.05 14.54 7.35
CA ALA A 154 8.68 13.34 7.88
C ALA A 154 9.50 13.62 9.16
N GLU A 155 10.28 14.71 9.19
CA GLU A 155 11.03 15.13 10.38
C GLU A 155 10.11 15.39 11.57
N HIS A 156 9.06 16.20 11.38
CA HIS A 156 8.07 16.44 12.43
C HIS A 156 7.34 15.16 12.86
N PHE A 157 7.17 14.20 11.96
CA PHE A 157 6.54 12.93 12.30
C PHE A 157 7.45 12.08 13.20
N VAL A 158 8.76 12.07 12.93
CA VAL A 158 9.75 11.44 13.82
C VAL A 158 9.75 12.11 15.19
N ASP A 159 9.76 13.44 15.25
CA ASP A 159 9.68 14.18 16.52
C ASP A 159 8.42 13.80 17.32
N PHE A 160 7.27 13.72 16.65
CA PHE A 160 6.01 13.32 17.27
C PHE A 160 6.07 11.88 17.81
N VAL A 161 6.60 10.93 17.03
CA VAL A 161 6.72 9.54 17.47
C VAL A 161 7.67 9.42 18.66
N ALA A 162 8.76 10.20 18.70
CA ALA A 162 9.71 10.20 19.80
C ALA A 162 9.16 10.89 21.07
N SER A 163 8.44 11.99 20.92
CA SER A 163 8.00 12.82 22.04
C SER A 163 6.60 12.46 22.57
N GLY A 164 5.73 11.91 21.71
CA GLY A 164 4.31 11.72 21.97
C GLY A 164 3.51 13.01 22.13
N LYS A 165 4.12 14.19 21.93
CA LYS A 165 3.50 15.48 22.24
C LYS A 165 2.54 15.92 21.15
N THR A 166 1.35 16.36 21.54
CA THR A 166 0.35 16.91 20.62
C THR A 166 0.84 18.13 19.84
N THR A 167 1.77 18.91 20.40
CA THR A 167 2.40 20.05 19.71
C THR A 167 3.21 19.62 18.48
N ASP A 168 3.88 18.47 18.53
CA ASP A 168 4.66 17.96 17.40
C ASP A 168 3.73 17.36 16.33
N MET A 169 2.61 16.74 16.74
CA MET A 169 1.53 16.37 15.81
C MET A 169 0.98 17.60 15.05
N MET A 170 0.79 18.74 15.73
CA MET A 170 0.34 19.97 15.07
C MET A 170 1.35 20.45 14.01
N LYS A 171 2.66 20.30 14.24
CA LYS A 171 3.70 20.61 13.25
C LYS A 171 3.65 19.67 12.03
N VAL A 172 3.34 18.38 12.23
CA VAL A 172 3.12 17.42 11.12
C VAL A 172 1.98 17.90 10.24
N VAL A 173 0.83 18.22 10.83
CA VAL A 173 -0.36 18.69 10.10
C VAL A 173 -0.05 19.99 9.35
N ALA A 174 0.56 20.98 10.01
CA ALA A 174 0.88 22.27 9.40
C ALA A 174 1.85 22.16 8.21
N SER A 175 2.84 21.25 8.28
CA SER A 175 3.75 21.00 7.16
C SER A 175 3.07 20.25 6.02
N ALA A 176 2.25 19.25 6.34
CA ALA A 176 1.54 18.47 5.33
C ALA A 176 0.45 19.30 4.59
N LEU A 177 -0.12 20.33 5.23
CA LEU A 177 -1.04 21.28 4.59
C LEU A 177 -0.36 22.23 3.59
N ARG A 178 0.96 22.43 3.70
CA ARG A 178 1.76 23.32 2.82
C ARG A 178 2.44 22.58 1.65
N GLY A 179 2.20 21.27 1.53
CA GLY A 179 2.87 20.37 0.57
C GLY A 179 2.19 20.20 -0.78
#